data_AF-A0AAX0HA31-F1
#
_entry.id   AF-A0AAX0HA31-F1
#
_cell.length_a   1.000
_cell.length_b   1.000
_cell.length_c   1.000
_cell.angle_alpha   90.00
_cell.angle_beta   90.00
_cell.angle_gamma   90.00
#
_symmetry.space_group_name_H-M   'P 1'
#
loop_
_entity.id
_entity.type
_entity.pdbx_description
1 polymer ?
#
loop_
_entity_poly.entity_id
_entity_poly.type
_entity_poly.pdbx_seq_one_letter_code
_entity_poly.pdbx_strand_id
1 'polypeptide(L)'
;MFSILVSTYNRSDVLKRCLNSILAQTFTQYEVLILDDYSSDDTSEIVKEYIKDSRFKYIRFEKNHSQGVILMNFIVKNRLHKYDYIIGIADDDYISDNFLFECSKLIKFNPDIISVDSAYSYGGIVTYEPNAYSKNFFSNLKEDDINFLKLKVSIVLKTDFYIKNDFYKIQNGEVCEVPYDKYYKFATFGYANGAKYIFESHAGNRRKYTNIFNWIMAIASLCMKNAMPNNIFNKNEFIGFWNQIFEDKSQFLTGFTNYSGKDVLDKILIDFKDTNTFMQNAKKVANEFALKFQPSFDETYHKLNSKLYTYKERNDIIKNSKTFMIYCQNEWGKQIKEQFIKQGLECLGFIDDANSMSCDEFLKSNLEPDFVFIATGKPKLMSDLIDNLQPYKGKVLTLHEKDDSL
;
A
#
# COMPACT_ATOMS: atom_id res chain seq x y z
N MET A 1 16.96 -18.49 11.11
CA MET A 1 15.84 -18.05 11.96
C MET A 1 15.61 -16.57 11.73
N PHE A 2 14.54 -15.97 12.26
CA PHE A 2 14.10 -14.62 11.87
C PHE A 2 14.06 -13.61 13.01
N SER A 3 14.56 -12.41 12.78
CA SER A 3 14.36 -11.23 13.63
C SER A 3 13.42 -10.26 12.89
N ILE A 4 12.22 -10.07 13.43
CA ILE A 4 11.20 -9.22 12.81
C ILE A 4 11.30 -7.83 13.44
N LEU A 5 11.41 -6.80 12.61
CA LEU A 5 11.52 -5.40 13.02
C LEU A 5 10.22 -4.69 12.65
N VAL A 6 9.47 -4.22 13.64
CA VAL A 6 8.21 -3.50 13.43
C VAL A 6 8.38 -2.06 13.89
N SER A 7 8.39 -1.10 12.96
CA SER A 7 8.48 0.32 13.33
C SER A 7 7.09 0.93 13.50
N THR A 8 6.89 1.71 14.57
CA THR A 8 5.60 2.35 14.87
C THR A 8 5.77 3.80 15.33
N TYR A 9 4.79 4.65 14.98
CA TYR A 9 4.69 6.02 15.50
C TYR A 9 3.23 6.52 15.50
N ASN A 10 2.65 6.70 16.69
CA ASN A 10 1.29 7.25 16.89
C ASN A 10 0.19 6.53 16.09
N ARG A 11 0.22 5.19 16.11
CA ARG A 11 -0.58 4.29 15.25
C ARG A 11 -1.04 3.04 16.01
N SER A 12 -1.39 3.22 17.29
CA SER A 12 -1.82 2.13 18.17
C SER A 12 -2.98 1.30 17.61
N ASP A 13 -3.86 1.93 16.83
CA ASP A 13 -5.05 1.35 16.19
C ASP A 13 -4.71 0.29 15.13
N VAL A 14 -3.69 0.56 14.29
CA VAL A 14 -3.27 -0.36 13.21
C VAL A 14 -2.20 -1.36 13.67
N LEU A 15 -1.35 -0.98 14.62
CA LEU A 15 -0.25 -1.81 15.14
C LEU A 15 -0.74 -3.17 15.64
N LYS A 16 -1.92 -3.20 16.27
CA LYS A 16 -2.50 -4.42 16.85
C LYS A 16 -2.68 -5.53 15.80
N ARG A 17 -3.10 -5.19 14.57
CA ARG A 17 -3.26 -6.17 13.48
C ARG A 17 -1.92 -6.72 13.04
N CYS A 18 -0.92 -5.84 12.84
CA CYS A 18 0.45 -6.24 12.49
C CYS A 18 0.99 -7.26 13.50
N LEU A 19 0.96 -6.92 14.79
CA LEU A 19 1.46 -7.78 15.87
C LEU A 19 0.67 -9.10 16.00
N ASN A 20 -0.66 -9.07 15.83
CA ASN A 20 -1.46 -10.29 15.84
C ASN A 20 -1.09 -11.24 14.69
N SER A 21 -0.82 -10.72 13.48
CA SER A 21 -0.40 -11.54 12.33
C SER A 21 0.94 -12.23 12.57
N ILE A 22 1.85 -11.55 13.28
CA ILE A 22 3.16 -12.09 13.67
C ILE A 22 2.99 -13.12 14.80
N LEU A 23 2.11 -12.86 15.76
CA LEU A 23 1.84 -13.77 16.88
C LEU A 23 1.19 -15.09 16.41
N ALA A 24 0.33 -15.02 15.38
CA ALA A 24 -0.38 -16.16 14.80
C ALA A 24 0.50 -17.10 13.94
N GLN A 25 1.77 -16.76 13.73
CA GLN A 25 2.67 -17.56 12.90
C GLN A 25 2.88 -18.97 13.47
N THR A 26 2.74 -19.97 12.60
CA THR A 26 2.92 -21.39 12.95
C THR A 26 4.39 -21.77 13.20
N PHE A 27 5.34 -21.01 12.66
CA PHE A 27 6.76 -21.17 12.91
C PHE A 27 7.17 -20.39 14.16
N THR A 28 7.74 -21.04 15.18
CA THR A 28 7.94 -20.44 16.51
C THR A 28 9.33 -19.84 16.74
N GLN A 29 10.27 -20.07 15.82
CA GLN A 29 11.69 -19.76 15.97
C GLN A 29 12.05 -18.35 15.45
N TYR A 30 11.46 -17.32 16.07
CA TYR A 30 11.68 -15.92 15.72
C TYR A 30 11.73 -15.01 16.97
N GLU A 31 12.14 -13.76 16.76
CA GLU A 31 11.92 -12.66 17.70
C GLU A 31 11.28 -11.47 16.99
N VAL A 32 10.69 -10.57 17.76
CA VAL A 32 10.06 -9.34 17.29
C VAL A 32 10.62 -8.17 18.09
N LEU A 33 11.16 -7.18 17.39
CA LEU A 33 11.60 -5.92 17.95
C LEU A 33 10.60 -4.84 17.51
N ILE A 34 9.77 -4.39 18.44
CA ILE A 34 8.82 -3.29 18.25
C ILE A 34 9.59 -1.99 18.49
N LEU A 35 9.83 -1.24 17.43
CA LEU A 35 10.64 -0.01 17.38
C LEU A 35 9.71 1.20 17.39
N ASP A 36 9.49 1.79 18.56
CA ASP A 36 8.61 2.94 18.72
C ASP A 36 9.41 4.25 18.58
N ASP A 37 9.10 5.01 17.53
CA ASP A 37 9.75 6.28 17.18
C ASP A 37 9.21 7.47 17.98
N TYR A 38 9.14 7.32 19.30
CA TYR A 38 8.70 8.36 20.23
C TYR A 38 7.18 8.65 20.18
N SER A 39 6.34 7.60 20.17
CA SER A 39 4.88 7.74 20.23
C SER A 39 4.42 8.42 21.52
N SER A 40 3.34 9.19 21.40
CA SER A 40 2.65 9.92 22.46
C SER A 40 1.20 9.44 22.70
N ASP A 41 0.71 8.53 21.87
CA ASP A 41 -0.59 7.87 22.02
C ASP A 41 -0.51 6.67 22.98
N ASP A 42 -1.54 5.81 22.96
CA ASP A 42 -1.63 4.59 23.76
C ASP A 42 -0.84 3.40 23.17
N THR A 43 0.08 3.62 22.22
CA THR A 43 0.96 2.57 21.65
C THR A 43 1.64 1.75 22.74
N SER A 44 2.18 2.39 23.78
CA SER A 44 2.87 1.68 24.87
C SER A 44 1.94 0.76 25.67
N GLU A 45 0.65 1.11 25.79
CA GLU A 45 -0.35 0.27 26.45
C GLU A 45 -0.72 -0.94 25.59
N ILE A 46 -0.89 -0.75 24.28
CA ILE A 46 -1.13 -1.86 23.33
C ILE A 46 0.03 -2.87 23.39
N VAL A 47 1.27 -2.40 23.42
CA VAL A 47 2.47 -3.25 23.38
C VAL A 47 2.62 -4.13 24.64
N LYS A 48 2.10 -3.70 25.80
CA LYS A 48 2.19 -4.47 27.07
C LYS A 48 1.63 -5.88 26.96
N GLU A 49 0.58 -6.08 26.15
CA GLU A 49 -0.01 -7.41 25.95
C GLU A 49 0.90 -8.33 25.15
N TYR A 50 1.67 -7.79 24.21
CA TYR A 50 2.54 -8.57 23.32
C TYR A 50 3.86 -8.95 23.99
N ILE A 51 4.46 -8.06 24.79
CA ILE A 51 5.73 -8.34 25.49
C ILE A 51 5.61 -9.38 26.62
N LYS A 52 4.39 -9.85 26.92
CA LYS A 52 4.18 -11.05 27.74
C LYS A 52 4.73 -12.30 27.07
N ASP A 53 4.76 -12.32 25.74
CA ASP A 53 5.46 -13.33 24.96
C ASP A 53 6.95 -12.97 24.85
N SER A 54 7.81 -13.86 25.33
CA SER A 54 9.27 -13.68 25.35
C SER A 54 9.92 -13.42 23.98
N ARG A 55 9.21 -13.72 22.88
CA ARG A 55 9.66 -13.42 21.52
C ARG A 55 9.57 -11.93 21.20
N PHE A 56 8.71 -11.17 21.89
CA PHE A 56 8.45 -9.76 21.61
C PHE A 56 9.23 -8.87 22.58
N LYS A 57 9.93 -7.87 22.04
CA LYS A 57 10.66 -6.85 22.80
C LYS A 57 10.24 -5.47 22.32
N TYR A 58 10.10 -4.54 23.26
CA TYR A 58 9.74 -3.16 22.98
C TYR A 58 10.96 -2.26 23.16
N ILE A 59 11.28 -1.48 22.11
CA ILE A 59 12.38 -0.52 22.08
C ILE A 59 11.78 0.83 21.71
N ARG A 60 11.67 1.72 22.70
CA ARG A 60 11.20 3.09 22.51
C ARG A 60 12.37 4.04 22.38
N PHE A 61 12.38 4.84 21.33
CA PHE A 61 13.41 5.86 21.08
C PHE A 61 13.08 7.16 21.82
N GLU A 62 14.11 7.92 22.17
CA GLU A 62 13.99 9.16 22.97
C GLU A 62 13.62 10.39 22.13
N LYS A 63 13.60 10.26 20.81
CA LYS A 63 13.22 11.31 19.86
C LYS A 63 12.62 10.69 18.61
N ASN A 64 11.82 11.48 17.91
CA ASN A 64 11.24 11.13 16.61
C ASN A 64 12.30 11.28 15.50
N HIS A 65 12.54 10.20 14.76
CA HIS A 65 13.44 10.12 13.60
C HIS A 65 12.69 10.21 12.27
N SER A 66 11.36 10.20 12.32
CA SER A 66 10.40 10.48 11.24
C SER A 66 10.35 9.43 10.14
N GLN A 67 11.17 8.37 10.23
CA GLN A 67 11.23 7.29 9.25
C GLN A 67 11.58 5.97 9.95
N GLY A 68 10.65 5.03 9.97
CA GLY A 68 10.83 3.70 10.59
C GLY A 68 12.04 2.93 10.05
N VAL A 69 12.39 3.12 8.77
CA VAL A 69 13.57 2.50 8.14
C VAL A 69 14.88 2.93 8.80
N ILE A 70 14.97 4.15 9.34
CA ILE A 70 16.16 4.62 10.08
C ILE A 70 16.36 3.77 11.33
N LEU A 71 15.27 3.49 12.06
CA LEU A 71 15.31 2.67 13.27
C LEU A 71 15.68 1.22 12.94
N MET A 72 15.08 0.63 11.90
CA MET A 72 15.44 -0.71 11.43
C MET A 72 16.93 -0.78 11.07
N ASN A 73 17.44 0.20 10.32
CA ASN A 73 18.84 0.24 9.94
C ASN A 73 19.78 0.36 11.14
N PHE A 74 19.40 1.15 12.16
CA PHE A 74 20.13 1.24 13.41
C PHE A 74 20.21 -0.11 14.13
N ILE A 75 19.09 -0.83 14.26
CA ILE A 75 19.03 -2.15 14.88
C ILE A 75 19.92 -3.17 14.15
N VAL A 76 19.89 -3.16 12.82
CA VAL A 76 20.66 -4.12 12.01
C VAL A 76 22.16 -3.82 12.08
N LYS A 77 22.57 -2.56 11.86
CA LYS A 77 23.99 -2.17 11.85
C LYS A 77 24.66 -2.35 13.21
N ASN A 78 23.93 -2.15 14.30
CA ASN A 78 24.44 -2.37 15.66
C ASN A 78 24.28 -3.81 16.15
N ARG A 79 23.81 -4.73 15.29
CA ARG A 79 23.61 -6.15 15.63
C ARG A 79 22.78 -6.36 16.91
N LEU A 80 21.73 -5.55 17.07
CA LEU A 80 20.79 -5.64 18.20
C LEU A 80 19.70 -6.70 18.00
N HIS A 81 19.78 -7.43 16.90
CA HIS A 81 18.92 -8.55 16.52
C HIS A 81 19.66 -9.87 16.75
N LYS A 82 18.90 -10.95 17.01
CA LYS A 82 19.39 -12.25 17.45
C LYS A 82 19.70 -13.21 16.31
N TYR A 83 18.98 -13.11 15.20
CA TYR A 83 19.02 -14.11 14.12
C TYR A 83 19.46 -13.54 12.77
N ASP A 84 20.03 -14.40 11.93
CA ASP A 84 20.69 -14.04 10.67
C ASP A 84 19.78 -13.54 9.54
N TYR A 85 18.47 -13.72 9.66
CA TYR A 85 17.50 -13.17 8.71
C TYR A 85 16.65 -12.11 9.39
N ILE A 86 16.52 -10.96 8.75
CA ILE A 86 15.72 -9.83 9.20
C ILE A 86 14.49 -9.65 8.32
N ILE A 87 13.39 -9.21 8.93
CA ILE A 87 12.13 -8.91 8.24
C ILE A 87 11.65 -7.56 8.73
N GLY A 88 11.65 -6.53 7.88
CA GLY A 88 11.04 -5.24 8.19
C GLY A 88 9.55 -5.27 7.89
N ILE A 89 8.71 -4.88 8.84
CA ILE A 89 7.25 -4.80 8.65
C ILE A 89 6.79 -3.43 9.15
N ALA A 90 5.99 -2.73 8.35
CA ALA A 90 5.35 -1.48 8.78
C ALA A 90 4.22 -1.77 9.78
N ASP A 91 3.89 -0.80 10.64
CA ASP A 91 2.85 -0.95 11.66
C ASP A 91 1.43 -1.10 11.10
N ASP A 92 1.20 -0.63 9.87
CA ASP A 92 -0.05 -0.75 9.13
C ASP A 92 -0.16 -2.03 8.28
N ASP A 93 0.94 -2.73 8.03
CA ASP A 93 0.99 -3.94 7.21
C ASP A 93 0.88 -5.24 8.05
N TYR A 94 0.73 -6.38 7.39
CA TYR A 94 0.70 -7.68 8.05
C TYR A 94 1.14 -8.83 7.13
N ILE A 95 1.37 -10.01 7.71
CA ILE A 95 1.85 -11.19 6.99
C ILE A 95 0.84 -12.35 7.05
N SER A 96 0.83 -13.23 6.05
CA SER A 96 -0.02 -14.43 6.06
C SER A 96 0.40 -15.44 7.14
N ASP A 97 -0.52 -16.26 7.65
CA ASP A 97 -0.30 -17.20 8.77
C ASP A 97 0.85 -18.21 8.54
N ASN A 98 1.15 -18.51 7.29
CA ASN A 98 2.21 -19.43 6.85
C ASN A 98 3.51 -18.73 6.45
N PHE A 99 3.60 -17.40 6.56
CA PHE A 99 4.71 -16.60 6.04
C PHE A 99 6.08 -17.07 6.54
N LEU A 100 6.26 -17.15 7.86
CA LEU A 100 7.53 -17.57 8.45
C LEU A 100 7.83 -19.05 8.16
N PHE A 101 6.80 -19.89 8.10
CA PHE A 101 6.96 -21.31 7.79
C PHE A 101 7.47 -21.51 6.37
N GLU A 102 6.87 -20.87 5.37
CA GLU A 102 7.31 -20.97 3.97
C GLU A 102 8.72 -20.39 3.79
N CYS A 103 9.01 -19.23 4.40
CA CYS A 103 10.36 -18.67 4.40
C CYS A 103 11.38 -19.61 5.05
N SER A 104 11.01 -20.31 6.14
CA SER A 104 11.94 -21.18 6.88
C SER A 104 12.45 -22.35 6.05
N LYS A 105 11.65 -22.84 5.09
CA LYS A 105 12.02 -23.95 4.18
C LYS A 105 13.23 -23.60 3.30
N LEU A 106 13.47 -22.31 3.09
CA LEU A 106 14.51 -21.80 2.21
C LEU A 106 15.83 -21.52 2.94
N ILE A 107 15.82 -21.34 4.26
CA ILE A 107 17.00 -20.98 5.06
C ILE A 107 18.16 -21.96 4.84
N LYS A 108 17.87 -23.26 4.67
CA LYS A 108 18.89 -24.30 4.43
C LYS A 108 19.72 -24.09 3.15
N PHE A 109 19.17 -23.35 2.19
CA PHE A 109 19.88 -22.98 0.96
C PHE A 109 20.68 -21.69 1.11
N ASN A 110 20.60 -21.05 2.28
CA ASN A 110 21.34 -19.86 2.66
C ASN A 110 21.19 -18.68 1.66
N PRO A 111 19.96 -18.37 1.18
CA PRO A 111 19.77 -17.25 0.26
C PRO A 111 20.10 -15.92 0.94
N ASP A 112 20.62 -14.96 0.18
CA ASP A 112 20.82 -13.59 0.62
C ASP A 112 19.48 -12.86 0.82
N ILE A 113 18.50 -13.17 -0.04
CA ILE A 113 17.18 -12.55 -0.08
C ILE A 113 16.12 -13.63 -0.27
N ILE A 114 15.03 -13.56 0.52
CA ILE A 114 13.83 -14.35 0.26
C ILE A 114 12.71 -13.39 -0.17
N SER A 115 12.19 -13.65 -1.38
CA SER A 115 11.06 -12.95 -1.95
C SER A 115 9.75 -13.69 -1.62
N VAL A 116 8.70 -12.93 -1.41
CA VAL A 116 7.34 -13.37 -1.06
C VAL A 116 6.33 -12.70 -1.98
N ASP A 117 5.10 -13.19 -2.03
CA ASP A 117 4.02 -12.52 -2.77
C ASP A 117 3.66 -11.17 -2.12
N SER A 118 3.43 -10.12 -2.93
CA SER A 118 2.74 -8.91 -2.49
C SER A 118 1.23 -9.09 -2.60
N ALA A 119 0.49 -8.55 -1.64
CA ALA A 119 -0.95 -8.35 -1.75
C ALA A 119 -1.35 -7.04 -1.07
N TYR A 120 -2.52 -6.52 -1.40
CA TYR A 120 -3.13 -5.35 -0.79
C TYR A 120 -4.43 -5.75 -0.09
N SER A 121 -4.65 -5.27 1.12
CA SER A 121 -5.88 -5.45 1.86
C SER A 121 -6.67 -4.15 1.92
N TYR A 122 -7.96 -4.23 1.60
CA TYR A 122 -8.90 -3.11 1.67
C TYR A 122 -9.98 -3.45 2.69
N GLY A 123 -9.62 -3.38 3.97
CA GLY A 123 -10.52 -3.78 5.04
C GLY A 123 -10.80 -5.28 5.04
N GLY A 124 -9.74 -6.09 4.89
CA GLY A 124 -9.81 -7.55 4.91
C GLY A 124 -10.15 -8.21 3.57
N ILE A 125 -10.44 -7.43 2.53
CA ILE A 125 -10.54 -7.93 1.15
C ILE A 125 -9.16 -7.85 0.52
N VAL A 126 -8.58 -9.00 0.17
CA VAL A 126 -7.18 -9.08 -0.26
C VAL A 126 -7.08 -9.20 -1.79
N THR A 127 -6.38 -8.27 -2.44
CA THR A 127 -6.12 -8.29 -3.89
C THR A 127 -4.62 -8.43 -4.18
N TYR A 128 -4.30 -8.98 -5.34
CA TYR A 128 -2.95 -9.11 -5.88
C TYR A 128 -2.82 -8.16 -7.04
N GLU A 129 -1.82 -7.29 -6.96
CA GLU A 129 -1.52 -6.30 -7.98
C GLU A 129 -0.03 -6.30 -8.30
N PRO A 130 0.33 -6.16 -9.59
CA PRO A 130 1.69 -5.85 -9.96
C PRO A 130 2.10 -4.53 -9.29
N ASN A 131 3.22 -4.57 -8.57
CA ASN A 131 3.89 -3.40 -8.08
C ASN A 131 4.17 -2.44 -9.24
N ALA A 132 3.87 -1.18 -8.96
CA ALA A 132 4.02 0.00 -9.78
C ALA A 132 5.49 0.40 -10.05
N TYR A 133 6.33 -0.52 -10.48
CA TYR A 133 7.72 -0.20 -10.79
C TYR A 133 7.83 0.45 -12.17
N SER A 134 8.56 1.57 -12.25
CA SER A 134 8.93 2.14 -13.55
C SER A 134 9.78 1.12 -14.33
N LYS A 135 9.67 1.09 -15.68
CA LYS A 135 10.52 0.22 -16.53
C LYS A 135 12.01 0.40 -16.23
N ASN A 136 12.38 1.60 -15.84
CA ASN A 136 13.73 1.99 -15.47
C ASN A 136 14.25 1.37 -14.17
N PHE A 137 13.34 1.07 -13.23
CA PHE A 137 13.66 0.38 -11.98
C PHE A 137 14.24 -1.03 -12.22
N PHE A 138 13.99 -1.59 -13.41
CA PHE A 138 14.49 -2.87 -13.86
C PHE A 138 15.26 -2.80 -15.18
N SER A 139 15.87 -1.64 -15.48
CA SER A 139 16.55 -1.35 -16.76
C SER A 139 17.55 -2.42 -17.20
N ASN A 140 18.05 -3.24 -16.27
CA ASN A 140 19.05 -4.26 -16.50
C ASN A 140 18.55 -5.72 -16.39
N LEU A 141 17.24 -5.94 -16.22
CA LEU A 141 16.65 -7.28 -16.05
C LEU A 141 15.94 -7.75 -17.31
N LYS A 142 15.83 -9.07 -17.47
CA LYS A 142 15.04 -9.67 -18.56
C LYS A 142 13.55 -9.51 -18.25
N GLU A 143 12.72 -9.54 -19.29
CA GLU A 143 11.26 -9.38 -19.14
C GLU A 143 10.63 -10.41 -18.20
N ASP A 144 11.09 -11.66 -18.26
CA ASP A 144 10.62 -12.72 -17.34
C ASP A 144 10.97 -12.43 -15.88
N ASP A 145 12.18 -11.95 -15.60
CA ASP A 145 12.61 -11.54 -14.25
C ASP A 145 11.77 -10.36 -13.74
N ILE A 146 11.50 -9.39 -14.63
CA ILE A 146 10.65 -8.24 -14.33
C ILE A 146 9.23 -8.69 -13.97
N ASN A 147 8.66 -9.58 -14.77
CA ASN A 147 7.32 -10.10 -14.55
C ASN A 147 7.23 -10.92 -13.27
N PHE A 148 8.27 -11.69 -12.94
CA PHE A 148 8.39 -12.36 -11.65
C PHE A 148 8.40 -11.35 -10.50
N LEU A 149 9.27 -10.33 -10.54
CA LEU A 149 9.44 -9.36 -9.46
C LEU A 149 8.25 -8.42 -9.23
N LYS A 150 7.47 -8.12 -10.29
CA LYS A 150 6.30 -7.24 -10.18
C LYS A 150 5.30 -7.69 -9.12
N LEU A 151 5.15 -9.00 -8.88
CA LEU A 151 4.18 -9.52 -7.90
C LEU A 151 4.86 -9.96 -6.59
N LYS A 152 6.07 -9.48 -6.32
CA LYS A 152 6.89 -9.97 -5.22
C LYS A 152 7.46 -8.82 -4.41
N VAL A 153 7.69 -9.10 -3.13
CA VAL A 153 8.44 -8.22 -2.23
C VAL A 153 9.66 -8.98 -1.73
N SER A 154 10.83 -8.34 -1.81
CA SER A 154 12.08 -8.86 -1.27
C SER A 154 12.28 -8.34 0.15
N ILE A 155 11.57 -8.96 1.11
CA ILE A 155 11.41 -8.40 2.47
C ILE A 155 12.20 -9.15 3.54
N VAL A 156 12.64 -10.38 3.24
CA VAL A 156 13.42 -11.19 4.18
C VAL A 156 14.88 -11.16 3.72
N LEU A 157 15.72 -10.46 4.47
CA LEU A 157 17.10 -10.18 4.09
C LEU A 157 18.06 -10.87 5.05
N LYS A 158 19.14 -11.46 4.53
CA LYS A 158 20.22 -11.96 5.36
C LYS A 158 21.00 -10.78 5.95
N THR A 159 21.24 -10.77 7.25
CA THR A 159 21.88 -9.67 7.98
C THR A 159 23.22 -9.27 7.37
N ASP A 160 24.13 -10.22 7.16
CA ASP A 160 25.46 -9.90 6.64
C ASP A 160 25.39 -9.34 5.22
N PHE A 161 24.42 -9.80 4.41
CA PHE A 161 24.16 -9.25 3.08
C PHE A 161 23.65 -7.80 3.19
N TYR A 162 22.69 -7.55 4.07
CA TYR A 162 22.15 -6.21 4.33
C TYR A 162 23.26 -5.23 4.75
N ILE A 163 24.12 -5.63 5.70
CA ILE A 163 25.18 -4.78 6.24
C ILE A 163 26.27 -4.55 5.18
N LYS A 164 26.74 -5.61 4.52
CA LYS A 164 27.81 -5.55 3.51
C LYS A 164 27.46 -4.61 2.35
N ASN A 165 26.20 -4.61 1.93
CA ASN A 165 25.73 -3.80 0.82
C ASN A 165 25.21 -2.42 1.24
N ASP A 166 25.20 -2.12 2.55
CA ASP A 166 24.69 -0.87 3.10
C ASP A 166 23.28 -0.58 2.54
N PHE A 167 22.39 -1.57 2.71
CA PHE A 167 21.13 -1.71 1.99
C PHE A 167 20.22 -0.49 2.09
N TYR A 168 20.25 0.22 3.23
CA TYR A 168 19.64 1.54 3.41
C TYR A 168 20.71 2.54 3.86
N LYS A 169 20.96 3.54 3.03
CA LYS A 169 21.91 4.64 3.27
C LYS A 169 21.16 5.89 3.67
N ILE A 170 21.82 6.77 4.42
CA ILE A 170 21.32 8.13 4.64
C ILE A 170 22.17 9.06 3.79
N GLN A 171 21.57 9.74 2.82
CA GLN A 171 22.23 10.76 2.00
C GLN A 171 21.42 12.06 2.09
N ASN A 172 22.08 13.16 2.47
CA ASN A 172 21.44 14.48 2.62
C ASN A 172 20.21 14.49 3.55
N GLY A 173 20.18 13.61 4.57
CA GLY A 173 19.04 13.49 5.49
C GLY A 173 17.89 12.61 4.97
N GLU A 174 17.99 12.06 3.77
CA GLU A 174 17.01 11.14 3.19
C GLU A 174 17.50 9.69 3.22
N VAL A 175 16.56 8.75 3.38
CA VAL A 175 16.85 7.33 3.29
C VAL A 175 16.88 6.91 1.82
N CYS A 176 18.02 6.39 1.38
CA CYS A 176 18.22 5.81 0.06
C CYS A 176 18.37 4.29 0.17
N GLU A 177 17.42 3.55 -0.38
CA GLU A 177 17.51 2.10 -0.53
C GLU A 177 18.41 1.72 -1.71
N VAL A 178 19.15 0.61 -1.61
CA VAL A 178 19.85 0.03 -2.76
C VAL A 178 18.82 -0.43 -3.81
N PRO A 179 18.88 0.08 -5.05
CA PRO A 179 17.93 -0.32 -6.09
C PRO A 179 17.93 -1.83 -6.36
N TYR A 180 16.75 -2.38 -6.67
CA TYR A 180 16.53 -3.81 -6.91
C TYR A 180 17.45 -4.37 -8.00
N ASP A 181 17.62 -3.64 -9.11
CA ASP A 181 18.46 -4.06 -10.23
C ASP A 181 19.94 -4.22 -9.85
N LYS A 182 20.42 -3.49 -8.83
CA LYS A 182 21.79 -3.62 -8.34
C LYS A 182 21.95 -4.95 -7.63
N TYR A 183 21.14 -5.24 -6.63
CA TYR A 183 21.31 -6.47 -5.86
C TYR A 183 20.78 -7.72 -6.56
N TYR A 184 19.80 -7.61 -7.47
CA TYR A 184 19.27 -8.76 -8.22
C TYR A 184 20.33 -9.47 -9.07
N LYS A 185 21.36 -8.74 -9.52
CA LYS A 185 22.45 -9.30 -10.32
C LYS A 185 23.43 -10.17 -9.53
N PHE A 186 23.51 -10.02 -8.21
CA PHE A 186 24.58 -10.65 -7.41
C PHE A 186 24.09 -11.35 -6.14
N ALA A 187 22.87 -11.11 -5.70
CA ALA A 187 22.28 -11.79 -4.55
C ALA A 187 21.77 -13.18 -4.95
N THR A 188 21.86 -14.12 -4.02
CA THR A 188 21.16 -15.41 -4.12
C THR A 188 19.72 -15.25 -3.63
N PHE A 189 18.76 -15.70 -4.43
CA PHE A 189 17.32 -15.55 -4.15
C PHE A 189 16.67 -16.87 -3.76
N GLY A 190 15.81 -16.81 -2.74
CA GLY A 190 14.79 -17.80 -2.48
C GLY A 190 13.40 -17.22 -2.76
N TYR A 191 12.46 -18.04 -3.21
CA TYR A 191 11.06 -17.65 -3.35
C TYR A 191 10.18 -18.50 -2.43
N ALA A 192 9.56 -17.87 -1.44
CA ALA A 192 8.68 -18.54 -0.49
C ALA A 192 7.25 -18.54 -1.03
N ASN A 193 6.96 -19.51 -1.90
CA ASN A 193 5.63 -19.67 -2.47
C ASN A 193 4.58 -19.86 -1.36
N GLY A 194 3.53 -19.06 -1.39
CA GLY A 194 2.46 -19.09 -0.39
C GLY A 194 2.69 -18.18 0.82
N ALA A 195 3.89 -17.60 1.00
CA ALA A 195 4.11 -16.49 1.93
C ALA A 195 3.66 -15.18 1.29
N LYS A 196 2.88 -14.37 2.02
CA LYS A 196 2.38 -13.09 1.54
C LYS A 196 2.71 -11.97 2.50
N TYR A 197 3.30 -10.90 1.98
CA TYR A 197 3.35 -9.61 2.64
C TYR A 197 2.14 -8.80 2.18
N ILE A 198 1.32 -8.33 3.12
CA ILE A 198 0.02 -7.74 2.83
C ILE A 198 0.04 -6.28 3.26
N PHE A 199 -0.04 -5.39 2.29
CA PHE A 199 -0.13 -3.95 2.50
C PHE A 199 -1.56 -3.56 2.86
N GLU A 200 -1.81 -2.93 4.02
CA GLU A 200 -3.17 -2.49 4.33
C GLU A 200 -3.47 -1.07 3.84
N SER A 201 -4.56 -0.95 3.09
CA SER A 201 -5.27 0.29 2.85
C SER A 201 -6.45 0.47 3.81
N HIS A 202 -6.24 1.20 4.91
CA HIS A 202 -7.32 1.59 5.83
C HIS A 202 -7.83 3.01 5.56
N ALA A 203 -8.96 3.39 6.17
CA ALA A 203 -9.56 4.71 5.98
C ALA A 203 -8.61 5.89 6.29
N GLY A 204 -7.85 5.81 7.38
CA GLY A 204 -6.84 6.80 7.75
C GLY A 204 -5.75 6.99 6.68
N ASN A 205 -5.38 5.91 5.98
CA ASN A 205 -4.44 5.97 4.86
C ASN A 205 -4.97 6.82 3.68
N ARG A 206 -6.28 7.11 3.63
CA ARG A 206 -6.87 8.00 2.62
C ARG A 206 -6.84 9.47 3.01
N ARG A 207 -6.76 9.82 4.31
CA ARG A 207 -6.68 11.22 4.76
C ARG A 207 -5.45 11.96 4.24
N LYS A 208 -4.34 11.25 4.01
CA LYS A 208 -3.17 11.86 3.37
C LYS A 208 -3.48 12.37 1.96
N TYR A 209 -4.49 11.79 1.32
CA TYR A 209 -5.01 12.24 0.03
C TYR A 209 -6.19 13.20 0.17
N THR A 210 -6.78 13.39 1.36
CA THR A 210 -7.77 14.46 1.58
C THR A 210 -7.14 15.83 1.73
N ASN A 211 -5.90 15.89 2.22
CA ASN A 211 -5.13 17.11 2.20
C ASN A 211 -4.50 17.33 0.81
N ILE A 212 -4.96 18.35 0.09
CA ILE A 212 -4.51 18.68 -1.26
C ILE A 212 -3.01 18.96 -1.29
N PHE A 213 -2.49 19.64 -0.27
CA PHE A 213 -1.06 19.94 -0.21
C PHE A 213 -0.25 18.64 -0.15
N ASN A 214 -0.60 17.72 0.75
CA ASN A 214 0.07 16.43 0.89
C ASN A 214 -0.08 15.58 -0.38
N TRP A 215 -1.25 15.62 -1.02
CA TRP A 215 -1.48 14.93 -2.28
C TRP A 215 -0.55 15.45 -3.40
N ILE A 216 -0.43 16.77 -3.58
CA ILE A 216 0.47 17.38 -4.57
C ILE A 216 1.94 17.09 -4.23
N MET A 217 2.31 17.17 -2.95
CA MET A 217 3.67 16.85 -2.51
C MET A 217 4.01 15.37 -2.69
N ALA A 218 3.05 14.46 -2.53
CA ALA A 218 3.23 13.05 -2.81
C ALA A 218 3.48 12.80 -4.30
N ILE A 219 2.71 13.48 -5.18
CA ILE A 219 2.97 13.45 -6.63
C ILE A 219 4.39 13.92 -6.92
N ALA A 220 4.78 15.09 -6.39
CA ALA A 220 6.11 15.65 -6.63
C ALA A 220 7.23 14.74 -6.09
N SER A 221 7.04 14.13 -4.93
CA SER A 221 8.02 13.18 -4.36
C SER A 221 8.16 11.92 -5.23
N LEU A 222 7.05 11.35 -5.71
CA LEU A 222 7.06 10.23 -6.66
C LEU A 222 7.76 10.63 -7.97
N CYS A 223 7.51 11.86 -8.44
CA CYS A 223 8.19 12.47 -9.57
C CYS A 223 9.71 12.47 -9.41
N MET A 224 10.18 12.94 -8.26
CA MET A 224 11.60 12.96 -7.94
C MET A 224 12.19 11.55 -7.84
N LYS A 225 11.53 10.64 -7.11
CA LYS A 225 12.02 9.28 -6.87
C LYS A 225 12.20 8.49 -8.18
N ASN A 226 11.38 8.74 -9.20
CA ASN A 226 11.48 8.05 -10.49
C ASN A 226 12.41 8.75 -11.49
N ALA A 227 12.64 10.06 -11.36
CA ALA A 227 13.59 10.79 -12.21
C ALA A 227 15.05 10.57 -11.79
N MET A 228 15.32 10.51 -10.48
CA MET A 228 16.67 10.36 -9.94
C MET A 228 17.43 9.10 -10.42
N PRO A 229 16.82 7.90 -10.52
CA PRO A 229 17.50 6.71 -11.02
C PRO A 229 17.96 6.81 -12.48
N ASN A 230 17.34 7.72 -13.25
CA ASN A 230 17.50 7.81 -14.70
C ASN A 230 18.27 9.05 -15.15
N ASN A 231 18.74 9.87 -14.21
CA ASN A 231 19.30 11.19 -14.49
C ASN A 231 18.39 12.02 -15.42
N ILE A 232 17.07 11.87 -15.31
CA ILE A 232 16.12 12.63 -16.12
C ILE A 232 16.07 14.06 -15.56
N PHE A 233 16.99 14.90 -16.04
CA PHE A 233 17.06 16.32 -15.71
C PHE A 233 16.73 17.21 -16.91
N ASN A 234 16.34 16.59 -18.05
CA ASN A 234 15.75 17.29 -19.18
C ASN A 234 14.22 17.37 -19.04
N LYS A 235 13.66 18.58 -19.13
CA LYS A 235 12.22 18.85 -19.01
C LYS A 235 11.37 17.99 -19.96
N ASN A 236 11.79 17.80 -21.20
CA ASN A 236 11.00 17.08 -22.20
C ASN A 236 10.98 15.57 -21.95
N GLU A 237 12.11 14.99 -21.53
CA GLU A 237 12.19 13.56 -21.16
C GLU A 237 11.40 13.28 -19.87
N PHE A 238 11.46 14.22 -18.91
CA PHE A 238 10.67 14.16 -17.67
C PHE A 238 9.17 14.18 -17.96
N ILE A 239 8.73 15.10 -18.83
CA ILE A 239 7.33 15.20 -19.28
C ILE A 239 6.92 13.93 -20.02
N GLY A 240 7.75 13.42 -20.94
CA GLY A 240 7.45 12.18 -21.67
C GLY A 240 7.28 10.97 -20.75
N PHE A 241 8.17 10.81 -19.77
CA PHE A 241 8.10 9.75 -18.77
C PHE A 241 6.82 9.85 -17.91
N TRP A 242 6.51 11.05 -17.41
CA TRP A 242 5.33 11.24 -16.57
C TRP A 242 4.01 11.21 -17.34
N ASN A 243 3.97 11.70 -18.57
CA ASN A 243 2.81 11.55 -19.44
C ASN A 243 2.49 10.07 -19.64
N GLN A 244 3.50 9.21 -19.85
CA GLN A 244 3.27 7.77 -19.92
C GLN A 244 2.67 7.21 -18.63
N ILE A 245 3.14 7.62 -17.45
CA ILE A 245 2.60 7.14 -16.16
C ILE A 245 1.18 7.66 -15.90
N PHE A 246 0.89 8.93 -16.21
CA PHE A 246 -0.44 9.50 -16.05
C PHE A 246 -1.43 8.98 -17.10
N GLU A 247 -0.94 8.58 -18.28
CA GLU A 247 -1.72 7.90 -19.31
C GLU A 247 -1.92 6.42 -18.99
N ASP A 248 -1.02 5.79 -18.23
CA ASP A 248 -1.13 4.42 -17.71
C ASP A 248 -2.04 4.38 -16.46
N LYS A 249 -3.32 4.62 -16.75
CA LYS A 249 -4.61 4.57 -16.02
C LYS A 249 -4.78 4.05 -14.56
N SER A 250 -3.77 3.81 -13.72
CA SER A 250 -3.98 3.13 -12.43
C SER A 250 -3.47 3.80 -11.14
N GLN A 251 -2.62 4.83 -11.17
CA GLN A 251 -1.84 5.14 -9.95
C GLN A 251 -2.08 6.49 -9.27
N PHE A 252 -2.85 7.41 -9.86
CA PHE A 252 -3.14 8.67 -9.19
C PHE A 252 -4.58 8.77 -8.72
N LEU A 253 -4.71 8.87 -7.40
CA LEU A 253 -5.91 9.16 -6.63
C LEU A 253 -6.46 10.58 -6.89
N THR A 254 -6.60 11.00 -8.15
CA THR A 254 -7.21 12.29 -8.53
C THR A 254 -8.73 12.16 -8.59
N GLY A 255 -9.32 11.66 -7.51
CA GLY A 255 -10.74 11.32 -7.44
C GLY A 255 -11.62 12.40 -6.83
N PHE A 256 -11.09 13.57 -6.48
CA PHE A 256 -11.87 14.60 -5.77
C PHE A 256 -11.70 16.00 -6.37
N THR A 257 -10.90 16.14 -7.42
CA THR A 257 -10.64 17.42 -8.09
C THR A 257 -11.07 17.37 -9.54
N ASN A 258 -11.46 18.54 -10.08
CA ASN A 258 -11.68 18.72 -11.53
C ASN A 258 -10.39 18.65 -12.36
N TYR A 259 -9.25 18.48 -11.70
CA TYR A 259 -7.93 18.40 -12.31
C TYR A 259 -7.37 17.00 -12.14
N SER A 260 -6.79 16.47 -13.21
CA SER A 260 -6.03 15.23 -13.20
C SER A 260 -4.63 15.45 -12.61
N GLY A 261 -3.91 14.37 -12.33
CA GLY A 261 -2.52 14.45 -11.88
C GLY A 261 -1.62 15.12 -12.93
N LYS A 262 -1.95 14.97 -14.21
CA LYS A 262 -1.29 15.63 -15.34
C LYS A 262 -1.45 17.16 -15.27
N ASP A 263 -2.67 17.65 -15.06
CA ASP A 263 -2.92 19.10 -14.97
C ASP A 263 -2.15 19.75 -13.80
N VAL A 264 -2.00 19.02 -12.70
CA VAL A 264 -1.18 19.47 -11.56
C VAL A 264 0.30 19.42 -11.91
N LEU A 265 0.78 18.34 -12.52
CA LEU A 265 2.18 18.23 -12.92
C LEU A 265 2.58 19.35 -13.90
N ASP A 266 1.75 19.63 -14.90
CA ASP A 266 2.00 20.70 -15.87
C ASP A 266 2.19 22.05 -15.18
N LYS A 267 1.42 22.33 -14.12
CA LYS A 267 1.59 23.54 -13.30
C LYS A 267 2.87 23.54 -12.49
N ILE A 268 3.27 22.40 -11.90
CA ILE A 268 4.54 22.28 -11.17
C ILE A 268 5.73 22.54 -12.11
N LEU A 269 5.60 22.13 -13.38
CA LEU A 269 6.66 22.17 -14.39
C LEU A 269 6.81 23.50 -15.12
N ILE A 270 5.96 24.50 -14.87
CA ILE A 270 5.99 25.81 -15.56
C ILE A 270 7.40 26.41 -15.50
N ASP A 271 8.00 26.48 -14.31
CA ASP A 271 9.34 27.06 -14.08
C ASP A 271 10.41 26.01 -13.76
N PHE A 272 10.28 24.78 -14.29
CA PHE A 272 11.27 23.71 -14.05
C PHE A 272 12.65 24.07 -14.61
N LYS A 273 13.66 24.08 -13.73
CA LYS A 273 15.08 24.29 -14.06
C LYS A 273 15.97 23.20 -13.49
N ASP A 274 15.72 22.85 -12.22
CA ASP A 274 16.42 21.83 -11.46
C ASP A 274 15.50 21.23 -10.39
N THR A 275 16.00 20.23 -9.67
CA THR A 275 15.32 19.54 -8.56
C THR A 275 14.82 20.49 -7.47
N ASN A 276 15.63 21.46 -7.07
CA ASN A 276 15.28 22.36 -5.98
C ASN A 276 14.12 23.27 -6.40
N THR A 277 14.22 23.81 -7.62
CA THR A 277 13.18 24.64 -8.24
C THR A 277 11.89 23.84 -8.44
N PHE A 278 11.99 22.55 -8.82
CA PHE A 278 10.83 21.66 -8.92
C PHE A 278 10.11 21.50 -7.58
N MET A 279 10.83 21.19 -6.50
CA MET A 279 10.22 21.00 -5.19
C MET A 279 9.67 22.30 -4.60
N GLN A 280 10.33 23.43 -4.86
CA GLN A 280 9.81 24.75 -4.49
C GLN A 280 8.53 25.09 -5.25
N ASN A 281 8.48 24.83 -6.57
CA ASN A 281 7.28 25.01 -7.38
C ASN A 281 6.17 24.06 -6.97
N ALA A 282 6.46 22.80 -6.69
CA ALA A 282 5.50 21.84 -6.17
C ALA A 282 4.85 22.34 -4.88
N LYS A 283 5.67 22.85 -3.94
CA LYS A 283 5.17 23.45 -2.70
C LYS A 283 4.32 24.69 -2.94
N LYS A 284 4.71 25.55 -3.89
CA LYS A 284 3.94 26.75 -4.27
C LYS A 284 2.58 26.37 -4.85
N VAL A 285 2.55 25.48 -5.85
CA VAL A 285 1.32 24.95 -6.46
C VAL A 285 0.46 24.27 -5.40
N ALA A 286 1.06 23.47 -4.51
CA ALA A 286 0.38 22.81 -3.41
C ALA A 286 -0.33 23.82 -2.48
N ASN A 287 0.35 24.90 -2.10
CA ASN A 287 -0.23 25.96 -1.28
C ASN A 287 -1.38 26.69 -2.00
N GLU A 288 -1.18 27.09 -3.25
CA GLU A 288 -2.20 27.79 -4.05
C GLU A 288 -3.45 26.92 -4.25
N PHE A 289 -3.25 25.63 -4.52
CA PHE A 289 -4.34 24.68 -4.66
C PHE A 289 -5.04 24.41 -3.34
N ALA A 290 -4.31 24.22 -2.24
CA ALA A 290 -4.91 24.01 -0.92
C ALA A 290 -5.78 25.22 -0.53
N LEU A 291 -5.28 26.45 -0.69
CA LEU A 291 -6.05 27.67 -0.40
C LEU A 291 -7.35 27.76 -1.21
N LYS A 292 -7.33 27.34 -2.47
CA LYS A 292 -8.47 27.51 -3.38
C LYS A 292 -9.45 26.33 -3.37
N PHE A 293 -8.95 25.11 -3.21
CA PHE A 293 -9.72 23.89 -3.50
C PHE A 293 -9.90 22.96 -2.30
N GLN A 294 -9.17 23.16 -1.18
CA GLN A 294 -9.28 22.29 0.00
C GLN A 294 -10.73 22.19 0.51
N PRO A 295 -11.51 23.30 0.63
CA PRO A 295 -12.90 23.19 1.09
C PRO A 295 -13.78 22.33 0.20
N SER A 296 -13.63 22.45 -1.13
CA SER A 296 -14.40 21.65 -2.10
C SER A 296 -13.98 20.17 -2.08
N PHE A 297 -12.69 19.92 -1.83
CA PHE A 297 -12.16 18.57 -1.64
C PHE A 297 -12.76 17.92 -0.40
N ASP A 298 -12.73 18.63 0.73
CA ASP A 298 -13.28 18.15 2.00
C ASP A 298 -14.78 17.86 1.84
N GLU A 299 -15.55 18.77 1.24
CA GLU A 299 -16.98 18.56 0.96
C GLU A 299 -17.22 17.29 0.13
N THR A 300 -16.46 17.10 -0.95
CA THR A 300 -16.60 15.93 -1.82
C THR A 300 -16.22 14.64 -1.09
N TYR A 301 -15.16 14.69 -0.27
CA TYR A 301 -14.75 13.57 0.55
C TYR A 301 -15.81 13.22 1.61
N HIS A 302 -16.32 14.21 2.35
CA HIS A 302 -17.37 14.00 3.35
C HIS A 302 -18.64 13.44 2.72
N LYS A 303 -19.01 13.89 1.52
CA LYS A 303 -20.14 13.35 0.77
C LYS A 303 -19.92 11.89 0.33
N LEU A 304 -18.70 11.51 -0.03
CA LEU A 304 -18.40 10.09 -0.27
C LEU A 304 -18.44 9.31 1.04
N ASN A 305 -17.74 9.79 2.07
CA ASN A 305 -17.58 9.13 3.37
C ASN A 305 -18.93 8.84 4.05
N SER A 306 -19.89 9.76 3.93
CA SER A 306 -21.24 9.59 4.49
C SER A 306 -22.04 8.44 3.86
N LYS A 307 -21.64 7.97 2.67
CA LYS A 307 -22.25 6.85 1.95
C LYS A 307 -21.52 5.52 2.16
N LEU A 308 -20.31 5.56 2.74
CA LEU A 308 -19.53 4.36 2.97
C LEU A 308 -20.02 3.63 4.22
N TYR A 309 -19.85 2.31 4.23
CA TYR A 309 -20.02 1.48 5.41
C TYR A 309 -18.72 1.39 6.19
N THR A 310 -18.79 1.35 7.51
CA THR A 310 -17.65 0.99 8.35
C THR A 310 -17.18 -0.44 8.03
N TYR A 311 -15.95 -0.79 8.41
CA TYR A 311 -15.44 -2.17 8.29
C TYR A 311 -16.43 -3.19 8.86
N LYS A 312 -16.94 -2.89 10.07
CA LYS A 312 -17.86 -3.78 10.78
C LYS A 312 -19.18 -3.95 10.04
N GLU A 313 -19.84 -2.85 9.69
CA GLU A 313 -21.13 -2.90 9.00
C GLU A 313 -21.02 -3.61 7.65
N ARG A 314 -19.97 -3.32 6.87
CA ARG A 314 -19.73 -3.97 5.57
C ARG A 314 -19.59 -5.48 5.73
N ASN A 315 -18.75 -5.92 6.66
CA ASN A 315 -18.51 -7.35 6.86
C ASN A 315 -19.71 -8.07 7.47
N ASP A 316 -20.48 -7.39 8.33
CA ASP A 316 -21.74 -7.92 8.85
C ASP A 316 -22.78 -8.09 7.74
N ILE A 317 -22.87 -7.16 6.77
CA ILE A 317 -23.73 -7.32 5.59
C ILE A 317 -23.27 -8.53 4.78
N ILE A 318 -21.99 -8.59 4.37
CA ILE A 318 -21.44 -9.69 3.56
C ILE A 318 -21.71 -11.05 4.21
N LYS A 319 -21.46 -11.18 5.51
CA LYS A 319 -21.65 -12.42 6.27
C LYS A 319 -23.10 -12.91 6.31
N ASN A 320 -24.06 -11.98 6.28
CA ASN A 320 -25.49 -12.29 6.34
C ASN A 320 -26.16 -12.37 4.97
N SER A 321 -25.38 -12.22 3.89
CA SER A 321 -25.84 -12.30 2.51
C SER A 321 -25.60 -13.69 1.90
N LYS A 322 -26.39 -14.04 0.90
CA LYS A 322 -26.24 -15.25 0.08
C LYS A 322 -25.85 -14.94 -1.35
N THR A 323 -26.27 -13.78 -1.84
CA THR A 323 -26.14 -13.39 -3.24
C THR A 323 -25.46 -12.03 -3.33
N PHE A 324 -24.64 -11.85 -4.36
CA PHE A 324 -24.01 -10.57 -4.63
C PHE A 324 -23.90 -10.30 -6.12
N MET A 325 -23.72 -9.04 -6.44
CA MET A 325 -23.22 -8.59 -7.74
C MET A 325 -21.96 -7.76 -7.51
N ILE A 326 -21.12 -7.65 -8.53
CA ILE A 326 -19.89 -6.86 -8.44
C ILE A 326 -19.72 -5.98 -9.68
N TYR A 327 -19.28 -4.74 -9.42
CA TYR A 327 -18.79 -3.80 -10.42
C TYR A 327 -17.28 -3.63 -10.22
N CYS A 328 -16.49 -3.71 -11.28
CA CYS A 328 -15.07 -3.44 -11.26
C CYS A 328 -14.61 -2.76 -12.55
N GLN A 329 -13.40 -2.20 -12.53
CA GLN A 329 -12.74 -1.65 -13.73
C GLN A 329 -11.45 -2.38 -14.10
N ASN A 330 -11.10 -3.43 -13.35
CA ASN A 330 -9.79 -4.07 -13.40
C ASN A 330 -9.88 -5.50 -12.84
N GLU A 331 -8.72 -6.17 -12.78
CA GLU A 331 -8.60 -7.54 -12.29
C GLU A 331 -9.06 -7.73 -10.83
N TRP A 332 -9.27 -6.66 -10.04
CA TRP A 332 -9.81 -6.78 -8.69
C TRP A 332 -11.17 -7.44 -8.67
N GLY A 333 -12.04 -7.14 -9.64
CA GLY A 333 -13.38 -7.72 -9.67
C GLY A 333 -13.33 -9.24 -9.70
N LYS A 334 -12.47 -9.83 -10.54
CA LYS A 334 -12.35 -11.29 -10.64
C LYS A 334 -11.85 -11.89 -9.33
N GLN A 335 -10.82 -11.29 -8.74
CA GLN A 335 -10.23 -11.76 -7.49
C GLN A 335 -11.20 -11.66 -6.30
N ILE A 336 -11.97 -10.57 -6.22
CA ILE A 336 -12.96 -10.36 -5.16
C ILE A 336 -14.16 -11.30 -5.36
N LYS A 337 -14.63 -11.47 -6.61
CA LYS A 337 -15.67 -12.45 -6.95
C LYS A 337 -15.28 -13.84 -6.49
N GLU A 338 -14.07 -14.29 -6.79
CA GLU A 338 -13.58 -15.61 -6.35
C GLU A 338 -13.51 -15.73 -4.83
N GLN A 339 -13.13 -14.66 -4.11
CA GLN A 339 -13.12 -14.64 -2.65
C GLN A 339 -14.53 -14.79 -2.06
N PHE A 340 -15.52 -14.05 -2.58
CA PHE A 340 -16.91 -14.17 -2.12
C PHE A 340 -17.51 -15.54 -2.47
N ILE A 341 -17.20 -16.10 -3.64
CA ILE A 341 -17.63 -17.47 -3.99
C ILE A 341 -17.03 -18.49 -3.01
N LYS A 342 -15.75 -18.35 -2.64
CA LYS A 342 -15.12 -19.22 -1.62
C LYS A 342 -15.74 -19.08 -0.23
N GLN A 343 -16.36 -17.93 0.07
CA GLN A 343 -17.13 -17.71 1.29
C GLN A 343 -18.57 -18.27 1.22
N GLY A 344 -18.96 -18.86 0.08
CA GLY A 344 -20.26 -19.49 -0.12
C GLY A 344 -21.34 -18.56 -0.70
N LEU A 345 -20.96 -17.38 -1.21
CA LEU A 345 -21.90 -16.47 -1.85
C LEU A 345 -22.07 -16.78 -3.35
N GLU A 346 -23.27 -16.58 -3.87
CA GLU A 346 -23.61 -16.71 -5.29
C GLU A 346 -23.47 -15.37 -6.01
N CYS A 347 -22.71 -15.34 -7.10
CA CYS A 347 -22.53 -14.15 -7.93
C CYS A 347 -23.63 -14.08 -9.00
N LEU A 348 -24.61 -13.19 -8.84
CA LEU A 348 -25.70 -13.00 -9.80
C LEU A 348 -25.29 -12.20 -11.03
N GLY A 349 -24.21 -11.42 -10.94
CA GLY A 349 -23.73 -10.62 -12.05
C GLY A 349 -22.40 -9.94 -11.81
N PHE A 350 -21.72 -9.63 -12.91
CA PHE A 350 -20.37 -9.11 -12.95
C PHE A 350 -20.28 -8.01 -14.00
N ILE A 351 -19.92 -6.81 -13.57
CA ILE A 351 -19.68 -5.65 -14.42
C ILE A 351 -18.18 -5.33 -14.43
N ASP A 352 -17.68 -5.16 -15.64
CA ASP A 352 -16.34 -4.80 -16.07
C ASP A 352 -16.51 -3.95 -17.35
N ASP A 353 -16.09 -2.69 -17.25
CA ASP A 353 -16.20 -1.68 -18.30
C ASP A 353 -15.58 -2.11 -19.65
N ALA A 354 -14.73 -3.13 -19.66
CA ALA A 354 -14.09 -3.61 -20.89
C ALA A 354 -14.97 -4.54 -21.74
N ASN A 355 -15.83 -5.40 -21.15
CA ASN A 355 -16.44 -6.53 -21.89
C ASN A 355 -17.77 -7.08 -21.30
N SER A 356 -18.55 -6.31 -20.55
CA SER A 356 -19.72 -6.84 -19.83
C SER A 356 -20.91 -5.87 -19.75
N MET A 357 -21.90 -6.22 -18.93
CA MET A 357 -23.13 -5.46 -18.68
C MET A 357 -22.83 -4.03 -18.20
N SER A 358 -23.40 -3.03 -18.86
CA SER A 358 -23.30 -1.62 -18.43
C SER A 358 -24.08 -1.34 -17.13
N CYS A 359 -23.78 -0.23 -16.45
CA CYS A 359 -24.57 0.22 -15.28
C CYS A 359 -26.06 0.42 -15.61
N ASP A 360 -26.39 0.85 -16.84
CA ASP A 360 -27.78 1.03 -17.26
C ASP A 360 -28.50 -0.30 -17.48
N GLU A 361 -27.82 -1.29 -18.05
CA GLU A 361 -28.34 -2.66 -18.17
C GLU A 361 -28.50 -3.30 -16.79
N PHE A 362 -27.59 -2.99 -15.87
CA PHE A 362 -27.65 -3.44 -14.48
C PHE A 362 -28.90 -2.92 -13.76
N LEU A 363 -29.17 -1.62 -13.85
CA LEU A 363 -30.35 -1.01 -13.23
C LEU A 363 -31.67 -1.52 -13.84
N LYS A 364 -31.63 -1.98 -15.09
CA LYS A 364 -32.79 -2.58 -15.79
C LYS A 364 -32.92 -4.09 -15.58
N SER A 365 -31.96 -4.73 -14.94
CA SER A 365 -32.02 -6.16 -14.67
C SER A 365 -33.07 -6.49 -13.59
N ASN A 366 -33.72 -7.65 -13.71
CA ASN A 366 -34.63 -8.18 -12.66
C ASN A 366 -33.88 -8.94 -11.56
N LEU A 367 -32.55 -8.77 -11.47
CA LEU A 367 -31.74 -9.42 -10.44
C LEU A 367 -31.94 -8.69 -9.11
N GLU A 368 -31.94 -9.45 -8.01
CA GLU A 368 -32.12 -8.92 -6.65
C GLU A 368 -31.05 -9.51 -5.71
N PRO A 369 -29.76 -9.17 -5.87
CA PRO A 369 -28.73 -9.58 -4.93
C PRO A 369 -28.92 -8.89 -3.58
N ASP A 370 -28.44 -9.53 -2.52
CA ASP A 370 -28.43 -8.94 -1.18
C ASP A 370 -27.55 -7.68 -1.14
N PHE A 371 -26.46 -7.67 -1.90
CA PHE A 371 -25.60 -6.49 -2.09
C PHE A 371 -24.93 -6.39 -3.47
N VAL A 372 -24.52 -5.18 -3.80
CA VAL A 372 -23.69 -4.82 -4.96
C VAL A 372 -22.35 -4.35 -4.44
N PHE A 373 -21.26 -4.92 -4.92
CA PHE A 373 -19.91 -4.57 -4.49
C PHE A 373 -19.20 -3.73 -5.56
N ILE A 374 -18.73 -2.54 -5.20
CA ILE A 374 -17.98 -1.65 -6.08
C ILE A 374 -16.47 -1.80 -5.79
N ALA A 375 -15.76 -2.41 -6.73
CA ALA A 375 -14.32 -2.62 -6.71
C ALA A 375 -13.60 -1.63 -7.63
N THR A 376 -13.47 -0.37 -7.16
CA THR A 376 -12.62 0.64 -7.82
C THR A 376 -11.81 1.41 -6.79
N GLY A 377 -10.60 1.79 -7.16
CA GLY A 377 -9.72 2.64 -6.36
C GLY A 377 -9.92 4.14 -6.65
N LYS A 378 -10.90 4.50 -7.49
CA LYS A 378 -11.17 5.88 -7.93
C LYS A 378 -12.35 6.48 -7.14
N PRO A 379 -12.10 7.40 -6.18
CA PRO A 379 -13.16 7.94 -5.32
C PRO A 379 -14.31 8.65 -6.05
N LYS A 380 -14.02 9.44 -7.10
CA LYS A 380 -15.06 10.15 -7.87
C LYS A 380 -16.05 9.16 -8.48
N LEU A 381 -15.50 8.23 -9.26
CA LEU A 381 -16.27 7.19 -9.92
C LEU A 381 -17.06 6.37 -8.92
N MET A 382 -16.44 5.99 -7.80
CA MET A 382 -17.11 5.25 -6.75
C MET A 382 -18.30 6.03 -6.18
N SER A 383 -18.14 7.34 -5.88
CA SER A 383 -19.27 8.17 -5.45
C SER A 383 -20.39 8.20 -6.48
N ASP A 384 -20.04 8.37 -7.76
CA ASP A 384 -21.01 8.47 -8.85
C ASP A 384 -21.75 7.12 -9.05
N LEU A 385 -21.03 5.99 -8.95
CA LEU A 385 -21.61 4.65 -8.99
C LEU A 385 -22.51 4.39 -7.79
N ILE A 386 -22.10 4.77 -6.57
CA ILE A 386 -22.95 4.63 -5.39
C ILE A 386 -24.27 5.38 -5.61
N ASP A 387 -24.23 6.60 -6.15
CA ASP A 387 -25.41 7.42 -6.42
C ASP A 387 -26.31 6.77 -7.49
N ASN A 388 -25.71 6.30 -8.59
CA ASN A 388 -26.43 5.64 -9.66
C ASN A 388 -27.06 4.31 -9.22
N LEU A 389 -26.42 3.60 -8.28
CA LEU A 389 -26.86 2.31 -7.76
C LEU A 389 -27.75 2.44 -6.50
N GLN A 390 -27.92 3.63 -5.92
CA GLN A 390 -28.83 3.86 -4.79
C GLN A 390 -30.27 3.37 -5.04
N PRO A 391 -30.86 3.51 -6.25
CA PRO A 391 -32.21 3.02 -6.52
C PRO A 391 -32.33 1.49 -6.50
N TYR A 392 -31.21 0.78 -6.49
CA TYR A 392 -31.18 -0.67 -6.51
C TYR A 392 -31.61 -1.23 -5.14
N LYS A 393 -32.30 -2.37 -5.13
CA LYS A 393 -32.90 -2.92 -3.90
C LYS A 393 -31.88 -3.45 -2.89
N GLY A 394 -30.68 -3.83 -3.34
CA GLY A 394 -29.59 -4.35 -2.51
C GLY A 394 -28.73 -3.26 -1.87
N LYS A 395 -27.91 -3.63 -0.87
CA LYS A 395 -26.94 -2.71 -0.25
C LYS A 395 -25.76 -2.44 -1.21
N VAL A 396 -25.31 -1.20 -1.33
CA VAL A 396 -24.13 -0.86 -2.14
C VAL A 396 -22.89 -0.80 -1.25
N LEU A 397 -21.99 -1.78 -1.38
CA LEU A 397 -20.75 -1.90 -0.63
C LEU A 397 -19.56 -1.49 -1.49
N THR A 398 -18.43 -1.11 -0.87
CA THR A 398 -17.22 -0.76 -1.60
C THR A 398 -15.96 -1.29 -0.93
N LEU A 399 -14.83 -1.28 -1.65
CA LEU A 399 -13.49 -1.52 -1.07
C LEU A 399 -13.14 -0.51 0.03
N HIS A 400 -13.67 0.71 -0.06
CA HIS A 400 -13.36 1.79 0.86
C HIS A 400 -14.31 1.78 2.06
N GLU A 401 -13.72 1.81 3.24
CA GLU A 401 -14.45 1.89 4.50
C GLU A 401 -14.81 3.31 4.86
N LYS A 402 -15.85 3.52 5.66
CA LYS A 402 -16.12 4.79 6.31
C LYS A 402 -14.99 5.16 7.28
N ASP A 403 -14.65 6.43 7.27
CA ASP A 403 -13.77 7.07 8.24
C ASP A 403 -14.60 7.70 9.35
N ASP A 404 -14.71 7.03 10.49
CA ASP A 404 -15.54 7.48 11.63
C ASP A 404 -14.91 8.60 12.46
N SER A 405 -13.67 8.99 12.16
CA SER A 405 -13.00 10.07 12.90
C SER A 405 -13.21 11.45 12.28
N LEU A 406 -14.05 11.54 11.25
CA LEU A 406 -14.52 12.76 10.58
C LEU A 406 -16.02 12.91 10.80
#